data_AF-A0A1B6M8C5-F1
#
_entry.id   AF-A0A1B6M8C5-F1
#
_cell.length_a   1.000
_cell.length_b   1.000
_cell.length_c   1.000
_cell.angle_alpha   90.00
_cell.angle_beta   90.00
_cell.angle_gamma   90.00
#
_symmetry.space_group_name_H-M   'P 1'
#
loop_
_entity.id
_entity.type
_entity.pdbx_description
1 polymer ?
#
loop_
_entity_poly.entity_id
_entity_poly.type
_entity_poly.pdbx_seq_one_letter_code
_entity_poly.pdbx_strand_id
1 'polypeptide(L)'
;MVLKNKMHGENGEMLDLALRVCRGYLNGPWKKISANDISVKRISGGLSNWLYQVSLTKPLAKPVEPAQVLLRLYGQTHGERALESLITDSVIFTLLSERGLGPRLHGIFPGGRIEEYIPARPLKTRELADDRLSPLIATRLAAVHSMHVPINKEPRWLWDTTARWLQTIDEA
;
A
#
# COMPACT_ATOMS: atom_id res chain seq x y z
N MET A 1 -16.24 -17.90 25.66
CA MET A 1 -17.18 -17.57 24.57
C MET A 1 -17.30 -16.04 24.39
N VAL A 2 -16.17 -15.31 24.26
CA VAL A 2 -16.15 -13.82 24.27
C VAL A 2 -15.44 -13.21 23.05
N LEU A 3 -15.23 -13.98 21.97
CA LEU A 3 -14.49 -13.50 20.79
C LEU A 3 -15.33 -13.26 19.52
N LYS A 4 -16.67 -13.42 19.58
CA LYS A 4 -17.53 -13.23 18.39
C LYS A 4 -18.12 -11.83 18.20
N ASN A 5 -18.04 -10.93 19.18
CA ASN A 5 -18.72 -9.62 19.11
C ASN A 5 -17.83 -8.41 18.80
N LYS A 6 -16.52 -8.57 18.55
CA LYS A 6 -15.65 -7.45 18.12
C LYS A 6 -15.54 -7.26 16.60
N MET A 7 -15.97 -8.24 15.79
CA MET A 7 -15.78 -8.21 14.34
C MET A 7 -16.81 -7.38 13.54
N HIS A 8 -17.94 -7.01 14.13
CA HIS A 8 -18.98 -6.23 13.40
C HIS A 8 -18.70 -4.72 13.38
N GLY A 9 -17.92 -4.19 14.33
CA GLY A 9 -17.58 -2.76 14.38
C GLY A 9 -16.50 -2.35 13.38
N GLU A 10 -15.43 -3.14 13.25
CA GLU A 10 -14.30 -2.84 12.36
C GLU A 10 -14.69 -2.82 10.87
N ASN A 11 -15.64 -3.64 10.45
CA ASN A 11 -16.08 -3.69 9.05
C ASN A 11 -16.89 -2.45 8.65
N GLY A 12 -17.71 -1.90 9.56
CA GLY A 12 -18.48 -0.68 9.32
C GLY A 12 -17.59 0.55 9.20
N GLU A 13 -16.67 0.73 10.16
CA GLU A 13 -15.73 1.85 10.14
C GLU A 13 -14.81 1.83 8.91
N MET A 14 -14.34 0.64 8.51
CA MET A 14 -13.52 0.49 7.30
C MET A 14 -14.32 0.74 6.01
N LEU A 15 -15.59 0.38 5.98
CA LEU A 15 -16.47 0.71 4.85
C LEU A 15 -16.65 2.23 4.72
N ASP A 16 -16.90 2.93 5.82
CA ASP A 16 -17.05 4.39 5.83
C ASP A 16 -15.75 5.10 5.42
N LEU A 17 -14.61 4.61 5.92
CA LEU A 17 -13.29 5.08 5.48
C LEU A 17 -13.10 4.88 3.98
N ALA A 18 -13.37 3.68 3.46
CA ALA A 18 -13.23 3.37 2.04
C ALA A 18 -14.13 4.26 1.19
N LEU A 19 -15.40 4.47 1.58
CA LEU A 19 -16.32 5.39 0.89
C LEU A 19 -15.78 6.81 0.85
N ARG A 20 -15.38 7.35 2.00
CA ARG A 20 -14.86 8.72 2.11
C ARG A 20 -13.60 8.92 1.27
N VAL A 21 -12.65 8.01 1.38
CA VAL A 21 -11.37 8.09 0.66
C VAL A 21 -11.58 7.90 -0.84
N CYS A 22 -12.33 6.88 -1.27
CA CYS A 22 -12.56 6.67 -2.71
C CYS A 22 -13.33 7.84 -3.35
N ARG A 23 -14.36 8.39 -2.69
CA ARG A 23 -15.06 9.59 -3.18
C ARG A 23 -14.15 10.83 -3.22
N GLY A 24 -13.24 10.96 -2.25
CA GLY A 24 -12.31 12.10 -2.18
C GLY A 24 -11.30 12.10 -3.31
N TYR A 25 -10.69 10.93 -3.59
CA TYR A 25 -9.46 10.85 -4.38
C TYR A 25 -9.61 10.19 -5.75
N LEU A 26 -10.67 9.40 -5.98
CA LEU A 26 -10.93 8.78 -7.28
C LEU A 26 -11.97 9.59 -8.08
N ASN A 27 -12.02 9.33 -9.39
CA ASN A 27 -12.87 10.03 -10.34
C ASN A 27 -14.05 9.17 -10.81
N GLY A 28 -14.91 9.78 -11.63
CA GLY A 28 -16.02 9.09 -12.28
C GLY A 28 -17.01 8.45 -11.28
N PRO A 29 -17.38 7.18 -11.46
CA PRO A 29 -18.38 6.50 -10.62
C PRO A 29 -18.04 6.51 -9.13
N TRP A 30 -16.75 6.50 -8.78
CA TRP A 30 -16.27 6.56 -7.39
C TRP A 30 -16.71 7.82 -6.64
N LYS A 31 -17.04 8.92 -7.32
CA LYS A 31 -17.55 10.14 -6.66
C LYS A 31 -18.94 9.96 -6.04
N LYS A 32 -19.73 8.98 -6.51
CA LYS A 32 -21.15 8.84 -6.17
C LYS A 32 -21.53 7.50 -5.53
N ILE A 33 -20.56 6.61 -5.30
CA ILE A 33 -20.78 5.29 -4.69
C ILE A 33 -21.44 5.40 -3.31
N SER A 34 -22.32 4.48 -2.96
CA SER A 34 -22.84 4.26 -1.61
C SER A 34 -22.28 2.96 -1.01
N ALA A 35 -22.61 2.67 0.25
CA ALA A 35 -22.24 1.42 0.92
C ALA A 35 -22.64 0.15 0.12
N ASN A 36 -23.72 0.22 -0.65
CA ASN A 36 -24.22 -0.91 -1.46
C ASN A 36 -23.51 -1.03 -2.83
N ASP A 37 -22.75 -0.01 -3.24
CA ASP A 37 -22.08 0.02 -4.54
C ASP A 37 -20.64 -0.49 -4.47
N ILE A 38 -20.12 -0.79 -3.28
CA ILE A 38 -18.76 -1.31 -3.08
C ILE A 38 -18.71 -2.55 -2.20
N SER A 39 -17.64 -3.32 -2.38
CA SER A 39 -17.21 -4.37 -1.47
C SER A 39 -15.82 -4.02 -0.94
N VAL A 40 -15.61 -4.28 0.35
CA VAL A 40 -14.32 -4.05 1.02
C VAL A 40 -13.84 -5.38 1.58
N LYS A 41 -12.66 -5.83 1.14
CA LYS A 41 -12.07 -7.10 1.55
C LYS A 41 -10.68 -6.88 2.11
N ARG A 42 -10.47 -7.29 3.36
CA ARG A 42 -9.14 -7.28 3.97
C ARG A 42 -8.21 -8.25 3.25
N ILE A 43 -7.02 -7.79 2.89
CA ILE A 43 -5.93 -8.61 2.38
C ILE A 43 -4.97 -8.87 3.54
N SER A 44 -4.68 -10.15 3.78
CA SER A 44 -3.69 -10.58 4.75
C SER A 44 -2.29 -10.63 4.12
N GLY A 45 -1.24 -10.52 4.93
CA GLY A 45 0.14 -10.75 4.48
C GLY A 45 1.19 -9.72 4.93
N GLY A 46 0.81 -8.62 5.58
CA GLY A 46 1.75 -7.64 6.13
C GLY A 46 1.58 -7.45 7.63
N LEU A 47 2.70 -7.30 8.36
CA LEU A 47 2.69 -6.98 9.80
C LEU A 47 2.54 -5.47 10.06
N SER A 48 3.00 -4.64 9.13
CA SER A 48 3.16 -3.19 9.35
C SER A 48 2.06 -2.32 8.74
N ASN A 49 1.23 -2.87 7.84
CA ASN A 49 0.21 -2.12 7.10
C ASN A 49 -1.11 -2.87 7.03
N TRP A 50 -2.21 -2.14 7.01
CA TRP A 50 -3.53 -2.70 6.76
C TRP A 50 -3.89 -2.53 5.29
N LEU A 51 -4.22 -3.63 4.63
CA LEU A 51 -4.49 -3.68 3.20
C LEU A 51 -5.95 -4.07 2.95
N TYR A 52 -6.64 -3.29 2.14
CA TYR A 52 -8.03 -3.56 1.77
C TYR A 52 -8.20 -3.44 0.26
N GLN A 53 -8.72 -4.50 -0.36
CA GLN A 53 -9.26 -4.42 -1.71
C GLN A 53 -10.63 -3.75 -1.65
N VAL A 54 -10.83 -2.69 -2.42
CA VAL A 54 -12.12 -2.01 -2.58
C VAL A 54 -12.55 -2.18 -4.02
N SER A 55 -13.72 -2.80 -4.25
CA SER A 55 -14.21 -3.10 -5.61
C SER A 55 -15.64 -2.61 -5.78
N LEU A 56 -15.97 -2.07 -6.95
CA LEU A 56 -17.34 -1.74 -7.32
C LEU A 56 -18.17 -3.03 -7.48
N THR A 57 -19.39 -3.04 -6.96
CA THR A 57 -20.29 -4.21 -7.08
C THR A 57 -20.95 -4.31 -8.46
N LYS A 58 -21.03 -3.18 -9.17
CA LYS A 58 -21.61 -3.10 -10.52
C LYS A 58 -20.51 -2.86 -11.56
N PRO A 59 -20.59 -3.51 -12.73
CA PRO A 59 -19.64 -3.27 -13.82
C PRO A 59 -19.66 -1.81 -14.28
N LEU A 60 -18.48 -1.30 -14.63
CA LEU A 60 -18.35 0.02 -15.23
C LEU A 60 -18.76 -0.03 -16.71
N ALA A 61 -19.64 0.88 -17.13
CA ALA A 61 -20.04 1.00 -18.53
C ALA A 61 -18.88 1.40 -19.46
N LYS A 62 -17.86 2.08 -18.92
CA LYS A 62 -16.62 2.45 -19.62
C LYS A 62 -15.42 2.20 -18.72
N PRO A 63 -14.33 1.58 -19.20
CA PRO A 63 -13.17 1.22 -18.38
C PRO A 63 -12.18 2.38 -18.17
N VAL A 64 -12.67 3.61 -18.06
CA VAL A 64 -11.82 4.79 -17.85
C VAL A 64 -11.26 4.81 -16.43
N GLU A 65 -12.08 4.41 -15.47
CA GLU A 65 -11.72 4.32 -14.05
C GLU A 65 -11.47 2.87 -13.65
N PRO A 66 -10.60 2.61 -12.66
CA PRO A 66 -10.40 1.26 -12.15
C PRO A 66 -11.71 0.73 -11.52
N ALA A 67 -12.07 -0.53 -11.80
CA ALA A 67 -13.22 -1.17 -11.14
C ALA A 67 -12.89 -1.61 -9.70
N GLN A 68 -11.60 -1.69 -9.36
CA GLN A 68 -11.10 -2.08 -8.06
C GLN A 68 -9.76 -1.39 -7.77
N VAL A 69 -9.55 -1.07 -6.50
CA VAL A 69 -8.34 -0.41 -5.99
C VAL A 69 -7.85 -1.09 -4.72
N LEU A 70 -6.60 -0.87 -4.38
CA LEU A 70 -6.02 -1.28 -3.11
C LEU A 70 -5.88 -0.06 -2.19
N LEU A 71 -6.56 -0.10 -1.05
CA LEU A 71 -6.38 0.87 0.02
C LEU A 71 -5.28 0.35 0.96
N ARG A 72 -4.19 1.10 1.07
CA ARG A 72 -3.11 0.84 2.03
C ARG A 72 -3.16 1.87 3.14
N LEU A 73 -3.34 1.42 4.37
CA LEU A 73 -3.31 2.25 5.57
C LEU A 73 -2.01 2.00 6.33
N TYR A 74 -1.30 3.08 6.63
CA TYR A 74 -0.07 3.02 7.41
C TYR A 74 -0.41 2.77 8.89
N GLY A 75 0.36 1.89 9.55
CA GLY A 75 0.26 1.70 11.00
C GLY A 75 0.71 2.94 11.79
N GLN A 76 0.59 2.88 13.12
CA GLN A 76 1.12 3.94 13.98
C GLN A 76 2.64 4.02 13.85
N THR A 77 3.12 5.07 13.18
CA THR A 77 4.52 5.46 13.19
C THR A 77 4.73 6.43 14.35
N HIS A 78 5.31 5.97 15.45
CA HIS A 78 5.71 6.85 16.56
C HIS A 78 7.04 7.55 16.24
N GLY A 79 7.10 8.87 16.50
CA GLY A 79 8.35 9.65 16.47
C GLY A 79 8.43 10.76 15.43
N GLU A 80 9.31 11.74 15.66
CA GLU A 80 9.50 12.95 14.83
C GLU A 80 9.88 12.64 13.37
N ARG A 81 10.57 11.52 13.11
CA ARG A 81 10.97 11.10 11.75
C ARG A 81 9.89 10.32 10.98
N ALA A 82 8.72 10.09 11.57
CA ALA A 82 7.60 9.46 10.88
C ALA A 82 7.19 10.27 9.63
N LEU A 83 7.16 11.60 9.75
CA LEU A 83 6.79 12.48 8.64
C LEU A 83 7.83 12.46 7.51
N GLU A 84 9.13 12.51 7.84
CA GLU A 84 10.21 12.45 6.85
C GLU A 84 10.19 11.11 6.07
N SER A 85 9.96 10.00 6.78
CA SER A 85 9.81 8.69 6.16
C SER A 85 8.60 8.65 5.24
N LEU A 86 7.45 9.18 5.66
CA LEU A 86 6.24 9.23 4.84
C LEU A 86 6.40 10.07 3.58
N ILE A 87 7.10 11.21 3.67
CA ILE A 87 7.41 12.05 2.51
C ILE A 87 8.33 11.29 1.54
N THR A 88 9.41 10.70 2.06
CA THR A 88 10.37 9.93 1.26
C THR A 88 9.70 8.75 0.56
N ASP A 89 8.89 7.99 1.29
CA ASP A 89 8.13 6.85 0.75
C ASP A 89 7.12 7.29 -0.31
N SER A 90 6.46 8.44 -0.12
CA SER A 90 5.52 9.00 -1.09
C SER A 90 6.21 9.38 -2.40
N VAL A 91 7.40 9.99 -2.31
CA VAL A 91 8.22 10.34 -3.49
C VAL A 91 8.68 9.08 -4.23
N ILE A 92 9.19 8.08 -3.49
CA ILE A 92 9.63 6.81 -4.07
C ILE A 92 8.47 6.09 -4.75
N PHE A 93 7.33 5.97 -4.08
CA PHE A 93 6.16 5.27 -4.63
C PHE A 93 5.63 5.97 -5.88
N THR A 94 5.52 7.30 -5.86
CA THR A 94 5.11 8.08 -7.03
C THR A 94 6.02 7.80 -8.22
N LEU A 95 7.34 7.79 -8.04
CA LEU A 95 8.28 7.51 -9.12
C LEU A 95 8.22 6.07 -9.63
N LEU A 96 7.97 5.10 -8.76
CA LEU A 96 7.77 3.71 -9.16
C LEU A 96 6.50 3.56 -10.01
N SER A 97 5.41 4.23 -9.62
CA SER A 97 4.16 4.29 -10.38
C SER A 97 4.39 4.89 -11.77
N GLU A 98 4.96 6.11 -11.84
CA GLU A 98 5.14 6.83 -13.11
C GLU A 98 6.08 6.12 -14.09
N ARG A 99 7.02 5.30 -13.58
CA ARG A 99 7.94 4.51 -14.42
C ARG A 99 7.42 3.10 -14.74
N GLY A 100 6.21 2.73 -14.29
CA GLY A 100 5.67 1.39 -14.49
C GLY A 100 6.46 0.29 -13.79
N LEU A 101 7.17 0.63 -12.71
CA LEU A 101 7.97 -0.29 -11.88
C LEU A 101 7.23 -0.73 -10.61
N GLY A 102 6.04 -0.20 -10.37
CA GLY A 102 5.13 -0.59 -9.30
C GLY A 102 3.67 -0.42 -9.70
N PRO A 103 2.72 -0.70 -8.79
CA PRO A 103 1.31 -0.41 -9.01
C PRO A 103 1.10 1.08 -9.28
N ARG A 104 0.12 1.42 -10.12
CA ARG A 104 -0.26 2.82 -10.31
C ARG A 104 -0.72 3.46 -8.98
N LEU A 105 -0.28 4.69 -8.74
CA LEU A 105 -0.73 5.51 -7.63
C LEU A 105 -2.01 6.25 -8.04
N HIS A 106 -3.11 5.99 -7.35
CA HIS A 106 -4.37 6.69 -7.60
C HIS A 106 -4.62 7.86 -6.64
N GLY A 107 -4.00 7.86 -5.45
CA GLY A 107 -4.09 8.99 -4.54
C GLY A 107 -3.33 8.77 -3.23
N ILE A 108 -2.92 9.86 -2.58
CA ILE A 108 -2.28 9.86 -1.26
C ILE A 108 -3.17 10.68 -0.33
N PHE A 109 -3.38 10.18 0.89
CA PHE A 109 -4.22 10.85 1.89
C PHE A 109 -3.59 10.71 3.29
N PRO A 110 -4.00 11.52 4.29
CA PRO A 110 -3.51 11.35 5.66
C PRO A 110 -3.78 9.93 6.19
N GLY A 111 -2.71 9.21 6.51
CA GLY A 111 -2.78 7.83 7.02
C GLY A 111 -2.73 6.73 5.95
N GLY A 112 -2.57 7.04 4.66
CA GLY A 112 -2.48 5.99 3.65
C GLY A 112 -2.39 6.43 2.19
N ARG A 113 -2.62 5.48 1.29
CA ARG A 113 -2.68 5.71 -0.16
C ARG A 113 -3.60 4.71 -0.86
N ILE A 114 -4.04 5.10 -2.06
CA ILE A 114 -4.82 4.27 -2.98
C ILE A 114 -3.89 3.84 -4.12
N GLU A 115 -3.74 2.54 -4.29
CA GLU A 115 -2.90 1.91 -5.29
C GLU A 115 -3.78 1.12 -6.30
N GLU A 116 -3.24 0.85 -7.47
CA GLU A 116 -3.78 -0.17 -8.37
C GLU A 116 -3.79 -1.53 -7.66
N TYR A 117 -4.94 -2.20 -7.69
CA TYR A 117 -5.03 -3.58 -7.23
C TYR A 117 -4.53 -4.53 -8.32
N ILE A 118 -3.46 -5.27 -8.01
CA ILE A 118 -2.92 -6.30 -8.90
C ILE A 118 -3.47 -7.67 -8.46
N PRO A 119 -4.24 -8.37 -9.33
CA PRO A 119 -4.78 -9.70 -9.02
C PRO A 119 -3.67 -10.76 -9.12
N ALA A 120 -2.82 -10.82 -8.10
CA ALA A 120 -1.68 -11.72 -8.03
C ALA A 120 -1.53 -12.33 -6.62
N ARG A 121 -0.61 -13.30 -6.52
CA ARG A 121 -0.15 -13.86 -5.24
C ARG A 121 1.34 -13.55 -5.05
N PRO A 122 1.81 -13.42 -3.80
CA PRO A 122 3.24 -13.40 -3.53
C PRO A 122 3.88 -14.74 -3.91
N LEU A 123 5.18 -14.69 -4.21
CA LEU A 123 6.01 -15.90 -4.31
C LEU A 123 6.19 -16.52 -2.93
N LYS A 124 6.23 -17.84 -2.88
CA LYS A 124 6.65 -18.62 -1.72
C LYS A 124 8.18 -18.62 -1.64
N THR A 125 8.74 -18.79 -0.46
CA THR A 125 10.20 -18.84 -0.24
C THR A 125 10.90 -19.81 -1.20
N ARG A 126 10.35 -21.02 -1.39
CA ARG A 126 10.90 -22.02 -2.31
C ARG A 126 10.89 -21.62 -3.80
N GLU A 127 10.02 -20.69 -4.19
CA GLU A 127 9.91 -20.22 -5.57
C GLU A 127 10.96 -19.16 -5.90
N LEU A 128 11.62 -18.57 -4.90
CA LEU A 128 12.67 -17.56 -5.10
C LEU A 128 13.95 -18.16 -5.72
N ALA A 129 14.18 -19.46 -5.52
CA ALA A 129 15.31 -20.20 -6.06
C ALA A 129 14.97 -20.94 -7.37
N ASP A 130 13.78 -20.75 -7.94
CA ASP A 130 13.41 -21.34 -9.21
C ASP A 130 14.20 -20.70 -10.36
N ASP A 131 14.82 -21.51 -11.21
CA ASP A 131 15.72 -21.06 -12.29
C ASP A 131 15.03 -20.17 -13.35
N ARG A 132 13.70 -20.20 -13.43
CA ARG A 132 12.92 -19.35 -14.34
C ARG A 132 12.48 -18.06 -13.67
N LEU A 133 12.13 -18.11 -12.38
CA LEU A 133 11.66 -16.93 -11.62
C LEU A 133 12.82 -16.05 -11.14
N SER A 134 13.93 -16.65 -10.70
CA SER A 134 15.07 -15.91 -10.14
C SER A 134 15.66 -14.88 -11.11
N PRO A 135 15.86 -15.19 -12.41
CA PRO A 135 16.30 -14.19 -13.39
C PRO A 135 15.31 -13.03 -13.59
N LEU A 136 14.00 -13.30 -13.45
CA LEU A 136 12.97 -12.24 -13.53
C LEU A 136 13.07 -11.30 -12.32
N ILE A 137 13.30 -11.84 -11.13
CA ILE A 137 13.53 -11.04 -9.90
C ILE A 137 14.77 -10.16 -10.09
N ALA A 138 15.88 -10.73 -10.56
CA ALA A 138 17.12 -10.00 -10.82
C ALA A 138 16.91 -8.86 -11.84
N THR A 139 16.16 -9.11 -12.91
CA THR A 139 15.83 -8.10 -13.93
C THR A 139 15.02 -6.94 -13.33
N ARG A 140 14.04 -7.24 -12.46
CA ARG A 140 13.25 -6.19 -11.79
C ARG A 140 14.07 -5.41 -10.78
N LEU A 141 14.94 -6.07 -10.02
CA LEU A 141 15.88 -5.42 -9.09
C LEU A 141 16.84 -4.48 -9.84
N ALA A 142 17.41 -4.93 -10.97
CA ALA A 142 18.29 -4.10 -11.79
C ALA A 142 17.59 -2.83 -12.30
N ALA A 143 16.33 -2.93 -12.71
CA ALA A 143 15.53 -1.77 -13.10
C ALA A 143 15.32 -0.78 -11.95
N VAL A 144 15.04 -1.27 -10.73
CA VAL A 144 14.92 -0.43 -9.54
C VAL A 144 16.25 0.22 -9.17
N HIS A 145 17.35 -0.53 -9.16
CA HIS A 145 18.69 0.00 -8.85
C HIS A 145 19.18 1.05 -9.85
N SER A 146 18.66 1.03 -11.09
CA SER A 146 19.00 2.01 -12.12
C SER A 146 18.18 3.30 -12.03
N MET A 147 17.23 3.40 -11.10
CA MET A 147 16.38 4.58 -10.98
C MET A 147 17.16 5.78 -10.41
N HIS A 148 17.05 6.92 -11.08
CA HIS A 148 17.36 8.21 -10.47
C HIS A 148 16.17 8.71 -9.66
N VAL A 149 16.32 8.76 -8.34
CA VAL A 149 15.28 9.15 -7.37
C VAL A 149 15.76 10.37 -6.58
N PRO A 150 14.97 11.44 -6.37
CA PRO A 150 15.38 12.68 -5.72
C PRO A 150 15.34 12.56 -4.18
N ILE A 151 16.09 11.62 -3.61
CA ILE A 151 16.27 11.42 -2.16
C ILE A 151 17.75 11.61 -1.76
N ASN A 152 18.07 11.52 -0.47
CA ASN A 152 19.45 11.53 -0.01
C ASN A 152 20.26 10.39 -0.68
N LYS A 153 21.47 10.69 -1.16
CA LYS A 153 22.36 9.76 -1.86
C LYS A 153 23.42 9.12 -0.96
N GLU A 154 23.60 9.65 0.24
CA GLU A 154 24.52 9.09 1.21
C GLU A 154 23.96 7.76 1.75
N PRO A 155 24.73 6.65 1.70
CA PRO A 155 24.28 5.30 2.07
C PRO A 155 24.22 5.11 3.59
N ARG A 156 23.54 6.00 4.31
CA ARG A 156 23.46 6.02 5.78
C ARG A 156 22.27 5.25 6.33
N TRP A 157 21.27 4.95 5.50
CA TRP A 157 19.98 4.40 5.93
C TRP A 157 20.11 3.16 6.83
N LEU A 158 21.00 2.22 6.47
CA LEU A 158 21.21 1.00 7.25
C LEU A 158 21.72 1.34 8.66
N TRP A 159 22.83 2.06 8.75
CA TRP A 159 23.48 2.40 10.02
C TRP A 159 22.62 3.31 10.90
N ASP A 160 22.02 4.34 10.31
CA ASP A 160 21.11 5.27 10.99
C ASP A 160 19.84 4.58 11.51
N THR A 161 19.43 3.48 10.88
CA THR A 161 18.26 2.68 11.30
C THR A 161 18.63 1.71 12.40
N THR A 162 19.74 0.96 12.22
CA THR A 162 20.23 0.04 13.25
C THR A 162 20.55 0.77 14.55
N ALA A 163 21.28 1.89 14.50
CA ALA A 163 21.64 2.66 15.69
C ALA A 163 20.40 3.16 16.45
N ARG A 164 19.38 3.63 15.72
CA ARG A 164 18.11 4.10 16.29
C ARG A 164 17.32 2.97 16.93
N TRP A 165 17.21 1.83 16.27
CA TRP A 165 16.51 0.68 16.82
C TRP A 165 17.19 0.14 18.08
N LEU A 166 18.53 0.14 18.13
CA LEU A 166 19.28 -0.18 19.35
C LEU A 166 18.92 0.76 20.49
N GLN A 167 18.93 2.08 20.26
CA GLN A 167 18.54 3.06 21.26
C GLN A 167 17.11 2.85 21.77
N THR A 168 16.15 2.57 20.88
CA THR A 168 14.75 2.29 21.28
C THR A 168 14.62 1.04 22.14
N ILE A 169 15.46 0.02 21.93
CA ILE A 169 15.48 -1.18 22.77
C ILE A 169 16.07 -0.87 24.15
N ASP A 170 17.12 -0.05 24.22
CA ASP A 170 17.77 0.32 25.48
C ASP A 170 16.88 1.23 26.37
N GLU A 171 15.93 1.94 25.75
CA GLU A 171 14.95 2.81 26.43
C GLU A 171 13.64 2.09 26.85
N ALA A 172 13.47 0.81 26.48
CA ALA A 172 12.25 0.01 26.71
C ALA A 172 12.34 -0.92 27.94
#